data_AF-A0A533U6G6-F1
#
_entry.id   AF-A0A533U6G6-F1
#
_cell.length_a   1.000
_cell.length_b   1.000
_cell.length_c   1.000
_cell.angle_alpha   90.00
_cell.angle_beta   90.00
_cell.angle_gamma   90.00
#
_symmetry.space_group_name_H-M   'P 1'
#
loop_
_entity.id
_entity.type
_entity.pdbx_description
1 polymer ?
#
loop_
_entity_poly.entity_id
_entity_poly.type
_entity_poly.pdbx_seq_one_letter_code
_entity_poly.pdbx_strand_id
1 'polypeptide(L)'
;MSLLLKDKVYTVQSTTAKRGIYPLHSYKLGLYRLPIKLEDQYEINSIVNGLKKTFVMDAFADRIYATYYWKEENMPDPDASGYKQVELQVQVEVVTGEVVDMIYQIYPVEKYGDTLWVKDYRKKADANAKMIIDTILRNTVLADRMVEHLVKTKKVSQEEALKELEEMTPLAQIVPNAKPKPASPPPGQQAAQVEAEVETRSGAKPGPIDVDFKTKLKVSETFTATSSGNKIKIFGPRKGNEVLGIWGEVVSVDFDICIGDGACIDACPVKVYEWAEFPGNPSSEKKPLMARESDCIFCLACENVCPVQAIKIFKKG
;
A
#
# COMPACT_ATOMS: atom_id res chain seq x y z
N MET A 1 -7.05 -34.39 -3.16
CA MET A 1 -8.19 -33.61 -3.66
C MET A 1 -8.46 -32.51 -2.65
N SER A 2 -8.45 -31.24 -3.06
CA SER A 2 -8.75 -30.13 -2.13
C SER A 2 -10.24 -30.18 -1.81
N LEU A 3 -10.58 -30.21 -0.52
CA LEU A 3 -11.94 -30.28 0.01
C LEU A 3 -12.83 -29.08 -0.36
N LEU A 4 -12.32 -28.12 -1.13
CA LEU A 4 -13.05 -26.93 -1.60
C LEU A 4 -13.16 -26.82 -3.13
N LEU A 5 -12.64 -27.78 -3.89
CA LEU A 5 -12.57 -27.66 -5.35
C LEU A 5 -13.60 -28.57 -6.02
N LYS A 6 -14.87 -28.15 -6.02
CA LYS A 6 -15.85 -28.76 -6.94
C LYS A 6 -15.93 -28.10 -8.31
N ASP A 7 -15.49 -26.85 -8.50
CA ASP A 7 -15.49 -26.27 -9.84
C ASP A 7 -14.29 -25.34 -10.10
N LYS A 8 -13.83 -25.37 -11.35
CA LYS A 8 -12.48 -24.99 -11.82
C LYS A 8 -12.09 -23.51 -11.63
N VAL A 9 -10.83 -23.32 -11.23
CA VAL A 9 -9.80 -22.40 -11.75
C VAL A 9 -10.28 -21.11 -12.46
N TYR A 10 -10.44 -20.04 -11.68
CA TYR A 10 -9.73 -18.75 -11.69
C TYR A 10 -10.64 -17.74 -11.00
N THR A 11 -10.09 -17.01 -10.01
CA THR A 11 -10.54 -15.68 -9.59
C THR A 11 -12.00 -15.53 -9.08
N VAL A 12 -12.11 -14.88 -7.92
CA VAL A 12 -13.34 -14.24 -7.43
C VAL A 12 -14.42 -15.19 -6.92
N GLN A 13 -14.29 -15.62 -5.66
CA GLN A 13 -15.37 -16.31 -4.91
C GLN A 13 -16.12 -15.36 -3.98
N SER A 14 -16.51 -14.19 -4.49
CA SER A 14 -17.50 -13.34 -3.82
C SER A 14 -18.69 -13.16 -4.75
N THR A 15 -19.88 -13.51 -4.28
CA THR A 15 -21.15 -13.27 -4.99
C THR A 15 -21.39 -11.78 -5.26
N THR A 16 -20.63 -10.91 -4.59
CA THR A 16 -20.69 -9.44 -4.70
C THR A 16 -19.73 -8.87 -5.75
N ALA A 17 -18.84 -9.67 -6.31
CA ALA A 17 -17.86 -9.17 -7.25
C ALA A 17 -18.44 -9.07 -8.68
N LYS A 18 -18.85 -7.85 -9.04
CA LYS A 18 -19.17 -7.51 -10.42
C LYS A 18 -17.92 -7.69 -11.31
N ARG A 19 -18.15 -8.27 -12.49
CA ARG A 19 -17.21 -8.45 -13.60
C ARG A 19 -16.35 -7.22 -13.83
N GLY A 20 -15.14 -7.24 -13.27
CA GLY A 20 -14.01 -6.44 -13.67
C GLY A 20 -12.84 -7.39 -13.76
N ILE A 21 -12.48 -7.78 -14.98
CA ILE A 21 -11.27 -8.56 -15.23
C ILE A 21 -10.12 -7.60 -14.93
N TYR A 22 -9.55 -7.68 -13.73
CA TYR A 22 -8.24 -7.07 -13.48
C TYR A 22 -7.25 -7.71 -14.48
N PRO A 23 -6.40 -6.93 -15.16
CA PRO A 23 -5.40 -7.47 -16.08
C PRO A 23 -4.28 -8.12 -15.25
N LEU A 24 -4.49 -9.39 -14.91
CA LEU A 24 -3.61 -10.15 -14.03
C LEU A 24 -2.44 -10.71 -14.83
N HIS A 25 -1.25 -10.18 -14.59
CA HIS A 25 0.00 -10.75 -15.08
C HIS A 25 0.28 -12.07 -14.34
N SER A 26 -0.01 -13.18 -15.00
CA SER A 26 0.68 -14.48 -14.95
C SER A 26 0.90 -15.25 -13.62
N TYR A 27 0.28 -14.90 -12.49
CA TYR A 27 0.33 -15.74 -11.27
C TYR A 27 -1.06 -15.79 -10.63
N LYS A 28 -1.57 -16.98 -10.33
CA LYS A 28 -2.95 -17.17 -9.80
C LYS A 28 -3.13 -16.35 -8.52
N LEU A 29 -3.96 -15.32 -8.57
CA LEU A 29 -4.31 -14.49 -7.42
C LEU A 29 -5.62 -14.95 -6.80
N GLY A 30 -5.70 -14.85 -5.48
CA GLY A 30 -6.98 -14.80 -4.80
C GLY A 30 -7.37 -13.36 -4.53
N LEU A 31 -8.61 -13.03 -4.91
CA LEU A 31 -9.25 -11.74 -4.67
C LEU A 31 -10.48 -12.00 -3.80
N TYR A 32 -10.51 -11.41 -2.62
CA TYR A 32 -11.62 -11.43 -1.70
C TYR A 32 -12.22 -10.02 -1.58
N ARG A 33 -13.38 -9.84 -2.20
CA ARG A 33 -14.12 -8.57 -2.16
C ARG A 33 -15.15 -8.59 -1.05
N LEU A 34 -14.99 -7.72 -0.07
CA LEU A 34 -15.86 -7.56 1.09
C LEU A 34 -16.72 -6.29 0.92
N PRO A 35 -18.05 -6.39 1.00
CA PRO A 35 -18.97 -5.26 0.81
C PRO A 35 -19.08 -4.38 2.06
N ILE A 36 -17.92 -3.99 2.60
CA ILE A 36 -17.76 -3.18 3.79
C ILE A 36 -16.90 -1.97 3.46
N LYS A 37 -17.26 -0.84 4.07
CA LYS A 37 -16.59 0.45 3.88
C LYS A 37 -15.51 0.63 4.93
N LEU A 38 -14.31 1.01 4.50
CA LEU A 38 -13.17 1.36 5.36
C LEU A 38 -12.43 2.53 4.72
N GLU A 39 -12.67 3.76 5.19
CA GLU A 39 -12.00 4.98 4.71
C GLU A 39 -11.34 5.76 5.85
N ASP A 40 -11.73 5.45 7.09
CA ASP A 40 -11.28 6.18 8.27
C ASP A 40 -9.83 5.80 8.58
N GLN A 41 -8.96 6.81 8.61
CA GLN A 41 -7.53 6.63 8.88
C GLN A 41 -7.24 6.12 10.29
N TYR A 42 -8.07 6.45 11.28
CA TYR A 42 -7.95 5.89 12.62
C TYR A 42 -8.28 4.39 12.64
N GLU A 43 -9.34 3.97 11.93
CA GLU A 43 -9.69 2.55 11.77
C GLU A 43 -8.57 1.77 11.04
N ILE A 44 -8.02 2.33 9.96
CA ILE A 44 -6.88 1.76 9.21
C ILE A 44 -5.65 1.60 10.11
N ASN A 45 -5.27 2.66 10.84
CA ASN A 45 -4.15 2.61 11.77
C ASN A 45 -4.39 1.63 12.93
N SER A 46 -5.63 1.48 13.39
CA SER A 46 -6.00 0.49 14.40
C SER A 46 -5.79 -0.94 13.89
N ILE A 47 -6.15 -1.23 12.63
CA ILE A 47 -5.90 -2.54 12.00
C ILE A 47 -4.39 -2.83 11.96
N VAL A 48 -3.62 -1.87 11.44
CA VAL A 48 -2.16 -1.99 11.30
C VAL A 48 -1.52 -2.23 12.65
N ASN A 49 -1.83 -1.42 13.66
CA ASN A 49 -1.23 -1.53 14.98
C ASN A 49 -1.69 -2.77 15.75
N GLY A 50 -2.95 -3.19 15.59
CA GLY A 50 -3.50 -4.37 16.25
C GLY A 50 -2.87 -5.68 15.78
N LEU A 51 -2.38 -5.73 14.53
CA LEU A 51 -1.87 -6.96 13.91
C LEU A 51 -0.34 -7.04 13.81
N LYS A 52 0.41 -5.98 14.18
CA LYS A 52 1.89 -5.95 14.15
C LYS A 52 2.58 -7.08 14.93
N LYS A 53 1.91 -7.67 15.92
CA LYS A 53 2.45 -8.81 16.70
C LYS A 53 2.26 -10.15 16.00
N THR A 54 1.33 -10.23 15.05
CA THR A 54 0.96 -11.46 14.36
C THR A 54 1.55 -11.50 12.95
N PHE A 55 1.61 -10.36 12.28
CA PHE A 55 2.12 -10.22 10.92
C PHE A 55 3.08 -9.04 10.82
N VAL A 56 3.96 -9.09 9.81
CA VAL A 56 4.72 -7.91 9.41
C VAL A 56 3.76 -7.00 8.65
N MET A 57 3.35 -5.94 9.34
CA MET A 57 2.36 -4.98 8.84
C MET A 57 3.06 -3.75 8.27
N ASP A 58 2.65 -3.35 7.08
CA ASP A 58 2.97 -2.07 6.46
C ASP A 58 1.67 -1.43 5.95
N ALA A 59 1.66 -0.11 5.79
CA ALA A 59 0.54 0.59 5.23
C ALA A 59 1.01 1.75 4.37
N PHE A 60 0.44 1.85 3.17
CA PHE A 60 0.74 2.91 2.23
C PHE A 60 -0.55 3.38 1.58
N ALA A 61 -0.87 4.66 1.76
CA ALA A 61 -2.10 5.28 1.25
C ALA A 61 -3.37 4.50 1.68
N ASP A 62 -4.11 3.99 0.71
CA ASP A 62 -5.35 3.21 0.88
C ASP A 62 -5.08 1.70 1.04
N ARG A 63 -3.82 1.28 1.24
CA ARG A 63 -3.44 -0.14 1.24
C ARG A 63 -2.76 -0.54 2.54
N ILE A 64 -3.15 -1.69 3.05
CA ILE A 64 -2.51 -2.34 4.20
C ILE A 64 -1.86 -3.63 3.69
N TYR A 65 -0.58 -3.82 3.96
CA TYR A 65 0.16 -5.03 3.63
C TYR A 65 0.37 -5.85 4.89
N ALA A 66 -0.12 -7.08 4.89
CA ALA A 66 0.10 -8.06 5.93
C ALA A 66 0.96 -9.19 5.37
N THR A 67 2.20 -9.30 5.82
CA THR A 67 3.14 -10.33 5.38
C THR A 67 3.34 -11.37 6.47
N TYR A 68 3.21 -12.64 6.11
CA TYR A 68 3.50 -13.79 6.97
C TYR A 68 4.67 -14.58 6.42
N TYR A 69 5.60 -14.91 7.31
CA TYR A 69 6.78 -15.72 7.02
C TYR A 69 6.63 -17.10 7.65
N TRP A 70 7.08 -18.14 6.94
CA TRP A 70 7.20 -19.48 7.51
C TRP A 70 8.46 -20.17 7.00
N LYS A 71 8.98 -21.11 7.79
CA LYS A 71 10.17 -21.88 7.44
C LYS A 71 9.77 -23.27 6.95
N GLU A 72 10.46 -23.74 5.93
CA GLU A 72 10.42 -25.12 5.46
C GLU A 72 11.80 -25.72 5.61
N GLU A 73 11.84 -26.99 6.00
CA GLU A 73 13.06 -27.77 6.18
C GLU A 73 12.88 -29.10 5.46
N ASN A 74 13.93 -29.57 4.77
CA ASN A 74 13.86 -30.84 4.04
C ASN A 74 14.05 -32.06 4.95
N MET A 75 14.65 -31.86 6.12
CA MET A 75 15.00 -32.88 7.11
C MET A 75 14.76 -32.33 8.52
N PRO A 76 14.37 -33.19 9.48
CA PRO A 76 14.10 -32.77 10.86
C PRO A 76 15.36 -32.52 11.69
N ASP A 77 16.51 -33.05 11.27
CA ASP A 77 17.79 -32.87 11.93
C ASP A 77 18.61 -31.78 11.21
N PRO A 78 18.83 -30.61 11.84
CA PRO A 78 19.60 -29.52 11.25
C PRO A 78 21.08 -29.86 10.99
N ASP A 79 21.63 -30.85 11.71
CA ASP A 79 23.04 -31.24 11.61
C ASP A 79 23.25 -32.37 10.59
N ALA A 80 22.18 -32.90 9.99
CA ALA A 80 22.26 -33.95 9.00
C ALA A 80 22.91 -33.46 7.69
N SER A 81 23.79 -34.30 7.14
CA SER A 81 24.41 -34.04 5.82
C SER A 81 23.34 -33.92 4.74
N GLY A 82 23.24 -32.73 4.13
CA GLY A 82 22.23 -32.42 3.10
C GLY A 82 20.98 -31.71 3.62
N TYR A 83 20.98 -31.24 4.87
CA TYR A 83 19.95 -30.35 5.40
C TYR A 83 19.85 -29.06 4.55
N LYS A 84 18.61 -28.69 4.23
CA LYS A 84 18.22 -27.48 3.52
C LYS A 84 17.06 -26.85 4.27
N GLN A 85 17.15 -25.55 4.48
CA GLN A 85 16.06 -24.73 4.99
C GLN A 85 15.79 -23.58 4.04
N VAL A 86 14.55 -23.12 4.00
CA VAL A 86 14.17 -21.89 3.32
C VAL A 86 13.08 -21.16 4.09
N GLU A 87 13.20 -19.83 4.13
CA GLU A 87 12.16 -18.95 4.62
C GLU A 87 11.31 -18.46 3.45
N LEU A 88 10.01 -18.72 3.54
CA LEU A 88 9.01 -18.39 2.53
C LEU A 88 8.08 -17.32 3.07
N GLN A 89 7.48 -16.53 2.18
CA GLN A 89 6.53 -15.50 2.56
C GLN A 89 5.27 -15.51 1.71
N VAL A 90 4.18 -15.03 2.30
CA VAL A 90 2.96 -14.65 1.59
C VAL A 90 2.49 -13.30 2.11
N GLN A 91 2.06 -12.45 1.19
CA GLN A 91 1.60 -11.11 1.49
C GLN A 91 0.16 -10.95 1.04
N VAL A 92 -0.68 -10.44 1.94
CA VAL A 92 -2.03 -10.01 1.67
C VAL A 92 -2.05 -8.49 1.65
N GLU A 93 -2.51 -7.93 0.55
CA GLU A 93 -2.77 -6.52 0.33
C GLU A 93 -4.27 -6.25 0.55
N VAL A 94 -4.59 -5.40 1.52
CA VAL A 94 -5.96 -4.94 1.80
C VAL A 94 -6.12 -3.55 1.22
N VAL A 95 -6.87 -3.43 0.13
CA VAL A 95 -7.26 -2.16 -0.47
C VAL A 95 -8.51 -1.66 0.24
N THR A 96 -8.40 -0.49 0.83
CA THR A 96 -9.44 0.19 1.62
C THR A 96 -10.23 1.15 0.72
N GLY A 97 -11.47 1.48 1.10
CA GLY A 97 -12.37 2.32 0.31
C GLY A 97 -13.85 2.04 0.61
N GLU A 98 -14.73 2.33 -0.35
CA GLU A 98 -16.16 1.98 -0.27
C GLU A 98 -16.41 0.47 -0.15
N VAL A 99 -15.49 -0.32 -0.72
CA VAL A 99 -15.47 -1.77 -0.71
C VAL A 99 -14.04 -2.19 -0.38
N VAL A 100 -13.88 -3.11 0.57
CA VAL A 100 -12.58 -3.65 0.94
C VAL A 100 -12.22 -4.82 0.03
N ASP A 101 -11.11 -4.72 -0.68
CA ASP A 101 -10.56 -5.80 -1.50
C ASP A 101 -9.30 -6.37 -0.83
N MET A 102 -9.29 -7.65 -0.49
CA MET A 102 -8.12 -8.36 0.03
C MET A 102 -7.53 -9.24 -1.07
N ILE A 103 -6.29 -8.95 -1.44
CA ILE A 103 -5.59 -9.49 -2.60
C ILE A 103 -4.32 -10.18 -2.12
N TYR A 104 -4.00 -11.36 -2.64
CA TYR A 104 -2.69 -11.96 -2.41
C TYR A 104 -2.12 -12.57 -3.68
N GLN A 105 -0.80 -12.53 -3.77
CA GLN A 105 -0.04 -13.10 -4.88
C GLN A 105 0.88 -14.21 -4.36
N ILE A 106 0.78 -15.39 -4.97
CA ILE A 106 1.70 -16.50 -4.73
C ILE A 106 2.79 -16.45 -5.80
N TYR A 107 4.00 -16.06 -5.38
CA TYR A 107 5.18 -16.10 -6.25
C TYR A 107 5.60 -17.54 -6.57
N PRO A 108 6.23 -17.80 -7.73
CA PRO A 108 6.91 -19.07 -8.00
C PRO A 108 7.91 -19.42 -6.89
N VAL A 109 8.12 -20.71 -6.61
CA VAL A 109 8.96 -21.16 -5.49
C VAL A 109 10.44 -20.81 -5.73
N GLU A 110 10.82 -20.70 -7.01
CA GLU A 110 12.13 -20.33 -7.52
C GLU A 110 12.55 -18.91 -7.12
N LYS A 111 11.59 -18.04 -6.74
CA LYS A 111 11.88 -16.72 -6.16
C LYS A 111 12.77 -16.82 -4.92
N TYR A 112 12.70 -17.95 -4.21
CA TYR A 112 13.39 -18.18 -2.95
C TYR A 112 14.69 -19.01 -3.10
N GLY A 113 15.21 -19.17 -4.32
CA GLY A 113 16.46 -19.88 -4.61
C GLY A 113 16.25 -21.36 -4.97
N ASP A 114 17.16 -22.24 -4.53
CA ASP A 114 17.09 -23.69 -4.79
C ASP A 114 16.10 -24.39 -3.83
N THR A 115 14.82 -24.29 -4.17
CA THR A 115 13.69 -24.70 -3.32
C THR A 115 12.77 -25.74 -3.97
N LEU A 116 13.21 -26.38 -5.05
CA LEU A 116 12.41 -27.39 -5.76
C LEU A 116 12.05 -28.61 -4.91
N TRP A 117 12.73 -28.79 -3.77
CA TRP A 117 12.44 -29.82 -2.78
C TRP A 117 11.21 -29.50 -1.91
N VAL A 118 10.74 -28.25 -1.87
CA VAL A 118 9.56 -27.83 -1.10
C VAL A 118 8.29 -28.39 -1.73
N LYS A 119 7.61 -29.27 -0.99
CA LYS A 119 6.38 -29.93 -1.45
C LYS A 119 5.13 -29.12 -1.10
N ASP A 120 4.15 -29.17 -2.01
CA ASP A 120 2.83 -28.53 -1.85
C ASP A 120 2.87 -27.02 -1.56
N TYR A 121 3.95 -26.34 -1.92
CA TYR A 121 4.19 -24.91 -1.65
C TYR A 121 2.97 -24.03 -1.93
N ARG A 122 2.37 -24.14 -3.13
CA ARG A 122 1.20 -23.32 -3.49
C ARG A 122 0.00 -23.54 -2.58
N LYS A 123 -0.25 -24.77 -2.11
CA LYS A 123 -1.36 -25.06 -1.18
C LYS A 123 -1.08 -24.47 0.20
N LYS A 124 0.17 -24.55 0.67
CA LYS A 124 0.59 -23.96 1.94
C LYS A 124 0.51 -22.44 1.89
N ALA A 125 1.00 -21.82 0.82
CA ALA A 125 0.91 -20.38 0.60
C ALA A 125 -0.55 -19.89 0.54
N ASP A 126 -1.43 -20.64 -0.12
CA ASP A 126 -2.87 -20.34 -0.19
C ASP A 126 -3.56 -20.44 1.19
N ALA A 127 -3.26 -21.50 1.95
CA ALA A 127 -3.76 -21.66 3.32
C ALA A 127 -3.26 -20.54 4.25
N ASN A 128 -1.99 -20.15 4.14
CA ASN A 128 -1.41 -19.05 4.91
C ASN A 128 -2.03 -17.70 4.52
N ALA A 129 -2.30 -17.46 3.23
CA ALA A 129 -3.01 -16.27 2.79
C ALA A 129 -4.44 -16.21 3.36
N LYS A 130 -5.18 -17.33 3.31
CA LYS A 130 -6.53 -17.42 3.90
C LYS A 130 -6.51 -17.19 5.40
N MET A 131 -5.53 -17.73 6.11
CA MET A 131 -5.31 -17.48 7.53
C MET A 131 -5.10 -15.99 7.83
N ILE A 132 -4.27 -15.28 7.06
CA ILE A 132 -4.08 -13.83 7.21
C ILE A 132 -5.42 -13.09 7.01
N ILE A 133 -6.14 -13.42 5.93
CA ILE A 133 -7.43 -12.80 5.58
C ILE A 133 -8.45 -13.01 6.71
N ASP A 134 -8.57 -14.24 7.20
CA ASP A 134 -9.50 -14.60 8.27
C ASP A 134 -9.15 -13.91 9.58
N THR A 135 -7.85 -13.82 9.87
CA THR A 135 -7.35 -13.14 11.08
C THR A 135 -7.65 -11.65 11.02
N ILE A 136 -7.41 -10.99 9.87
CA ILE A 136 -7.74 -9.57 9.68
C ILE A 136 -9.25 -9.35 9.78
N LEU A 137 -10.07 -10.15 9.10
CA LEU A 137 -11.52 -9.98 9.10
C LEU A 137 -12.12 -10.19 10.50
N ARG A 138 -11.67 -11.20 11.25
CA ARG A 138 -12.27 -11.56 12.55
C ARG A 138 -11.78 -10.71 13.72
N ASN A 139 -10.53 -10.25 13.69
CA ASN A 139 -9.90 -9.57 14.83
C ASN A 139 -9.88 -8.04 14.71
N THR A 140 -10.48 -7.45 13.69
CA THR A 140 -10.45 -5.99 13.49
C THR A 140 -11.85 -5.40 13.42
N VAL A 141 -11.94 -4.08 13.24
CA VAL A 141 -13.19 -3.35 12.99
C VAL A 141 -13.99 -3.90 11.80
N LEU A 142 -13.33 -4.62 10.88
CA LEU A 142 -13.99 -5.26 9.76
C LEU A 142 -15.01 -6.32 10.18
N ALA A 143 -14.82 -6.96 11.35
CA ALA A 143 -15.77 -7.93 11.89
C ALA A 143 -17.13 -7.27 12.14
N ASP A 144 -17.15 -6.13 12.82
CA ASP A 144 -18.38 -5.43 13.19
C ASP A 144 -19.10 -4.92 11.92
N ARG A 145 -18.34 -4.36 10.97
CA ARG A 145 -18.88 -3.91 9.66
C ARG A 145 -19.48 -5.07 8.86
N MET A 146 -18.84 -6.24 8.90
CA MET A 146 -19.33 -7.41 8.19
C MET A 146 -20.61 -7.97 8.83
N VAL A 147 -20.69 -7.97 10.16
CA VAL A 147 -21.91 -8.34 10.89
C VAL A 147 -23.06 -7.37 10.57
N GLU A 148 -22.81 -6.05 10.59
CA GLU A 148 -23.79 -5.04 10.19
C GLU A 148 -24.30 -5.27 8.75
N HIS A 149 -23.39 -5.60 7.83
CA HIS A 149 -23.75 -5.92 6.45
C HIS A 149 -24.62 -7.19 6.35
N LEU A 150 -24.27 -8.25 7.08
CA LEU A 150 -25.02 -9.51 7.08
C LEU A 150 -26.42 -9.35 7.68
N VAL A 151 -26.55 -8.65 8.81
CA VAL A 151 -27.84 -8.33 9.43
C VAL A 151 -28.73 -7.55 8.44
N LYS A 152 -28.17 -6.53 7.77
CA LYS A 152 -28.92 -5.70 6.83
C LYS A 152 -29.35 -6.46 5.57
N THR A 153 -28.46 -7.28 5.00
CA THR A 153 -28.69 -7.94 3.71
C THR A 153 -29.51 -9.22 3.86
N LYS A 154 -29.22 -10.02 4.89
CA LYS A 154 -29.88 -11.32 5.12
C LYS A 154 -31.04 -11.26 6.11
N LYS A 155 -31.24 -10.13 6.79
CA LYS A 155 -32.29 -9.94 7.82
C LYS A 155 -32.22 -10.97 8.95
N VAL A 156 -31.02 -11.42 9.27
CA VAL A 156 -30.74 -12.36 10.36
C VAL A 156 -30.43 -11.60 11.66
N SER A 157 -30.50 -12.28 12.80
CA SER A 157 -30.11 -11.70 14.09
C SER A 157 -28.60 -11.43 14.16
N GLN A 158 -28.18 -10.57 15.10
CA GLN A 158 -26.77 -10.24 15.30
C GLN A 158 -25.93 -11.47 15.71
N GLU A 159 -26.52 -12.40 16.46
CA GLU A 159 -25.87 -13.65 16.87
C GLU A 159 -25.69 -14.63 15.71
N GLU A 160 -26.69 -14.75 14.83
CA GLU A 160 -26.58 -15.59 13.62
C GLU A 160 -25.56 -15.03 12.63
N ALA A 161 -25.50 -13.70 12.48
CA ALA A 161 -24.49 -13.04 11.64
C ALA A 161 -23.07 -13.24 12.17
N LEU A 162 -22.88 -13.24 13.50
CA LEU A 162 -21.59 -13.56 14.12
C LEU A 162 -21.19 -15.01 13.87
N LYS A 163 -22.12 -15.96 14.04
CA LYS A 163 -21.86 -17.38 13.75
C LYS A 163 -21.48 -17.60 12.29
N GLU A 164 -22.16 -16.93 11.36
CA GLU A 164 -21.82 -17.01 9.94
C GLU A 164 -20.43 -16.42 9.65
N LEU A 165 -20.06 -15.31 10.29
CA LEU A 165 -18.72 -14.75 10.18
C LEU A 165 -17.64 -15.74 10.65
N GLU A 166 -17.89 -16.48 11.73
CA GLU A 166 -16.99 -17.52 12.23
C GLU A 166 -16.88 -18.70 11.26
N GLU A 167 -17.99 -19.14 10.66
CA GLU A 167 -18.01 -20.21 9.66
C GLU A 167 -17.28 -19.82 8.37
N MET A 168 -17.32 -18.53 7.98
CA MET A 168 -16.58 -18.00 6.82
C MET A 168 -15.07 -17.81 7.09
N THR A 169 -14.67 -17.71 8.36
CA THR A 169 -13.29 -17.45 8.80
C THR A 169 -12.66 -18.59 9.62
N PRO A 170 -12.64 -19.83 9.11
CA PRO A 170 -12.20 -21.00 9.87
C PRO A 170 -10.70 -21.00 10.21
N LEU A 171 -9.87 -20.22 9.50
CA LEU A 171 -8.41 -20.17 9.71
C LEU A 171 -7.96 -18.93 10.50
N ALA A 172 -8.89 -18.18 11.10
CA ALA A 172 -8.55 -16.99 11.88
C ALA A 172 -7.71 -17.38 13.10
N GLN A 173 -6.53 -16.79 13.24
CA GLN A 173 -5.77 -16.87 14.48
C GLN A 173 -6.42 -15.99 15.54
N ILE A 174 -6.40 -16.45 16.80
CA ILE A 174 -6.84 -15.65 17.94
C ILE A 174 -5.74 -14.63 18.24
N VAL A 175 -6.02 -13.34 18.02
CA VAL A 175 -5.09 -12.24 18.34
C VAL A 175 -5.49 -11.64 19.70
N PRO A 176 -4.68 -11.78 20.77
CA PRO A 176 -4.98 -11.15 22.05
C PRO A 176 -4.99 -9.61 21.93
N ASN A 177 -6.00 -8.94 22.52
CA ASN A 177 -6.18 -7.48 22.58
C ASN A 177 -6.56 -6.73 21.28
N ALA A 178 -7.13 -7.38 20.28
CA ALA A 178 -7.45 -6.74 18.99
C ALA A 178 -8.79 -5.96 18.93
N LYS A 179 -9.61 -5.95 20.00
CA LYS A 179 -10.83 -5.10 20.09
C LYS A 179 -10.59 -3.85 20.94
N PRO A 180 -10.54 -2.63 20.37
CA PRO A 180 -10.74 -1.40 21.12
C PRO A 180 -12.23 -1.23 21.46
N LYS A 181 -12.56 -0.94 22.73
CA LYS A 181 -13.89 -0.44 23.11
C LYS A 181 -14.08 1.00 22.59
N PRO A 182 -15.29 1.39 22.16
CA PRO A 182 -15.55 2.77 21.75
C PRO A 182 -15.47 3.70 22.97
N ALA A 183 -14.59 4.68 22.91
CA ALA A 183 -14.58 5.82 23.81
C ALA A 183 -14.82 7.10 23.00
N SER A 184 -15.87 7.83 23.37
CA SER A 184 -16.23 9.15 22.87
C SER A 184 -15.12 10.17 23.15
N PRO A 185 -14.98 11.25 22.35
CA PRO A 185 -13.85 12.18 22.45
C PRO A 185 -13.99 13.10 23.68
N PRO A 186 -12.90 13.44 24.40
CA PRO A 186 -12.90 14.57 25.31
C PRO A 186 -12.79 15.89 24.51
N PRO A 187 -13.43 16.98 24.96
CA PRO A 187 -13.45 18.23 24.24
C PRO A 187 -12.21 19.07 24.50
N GLY A 188 -11.67 19.63 23.42
CA GLY A 188 -10.92 20.89 23.40
C GLY A 188 -9.55 20.86 24.07
N GLN A 189 -8.51 20.99 23.25
CA GLN A 189 -7.37 21.84 23.59
C GLN A 189 -6.79 22.49 22.34
N GLN A 190 -6.49 23.77 22.52
CA GLN A 190 -6.31 24.80 21.52
C GLN A 190 -5.03 24.63 20.71
N ALA A 191 -5.05 25.26 19.54
CA ALA A 191 -3.90 25.51 18.70
C ALA A 191 -2.73 26.12 19.50
N ALA A 192 -1.57 25.47 19.42
CA ALA A 192 -0.30 26.10 19.67
C ALA A 192 0.44 26.18 18.32
N GLN A 193 0.59 27.40 17.83
CA GLN A 193 1.43 27.75 16.69
C GLN A 193 2.86 27.33 17.01
N VAL A 194 3.48 26.54 16.14
CA VAL A 194 4.93 26.41 16.10
C VAL A 194 5.36 26.96 14.75
N GLU A 195 5.89 28.17 14.77
CA GLU A 195 6.64 28.75 13.65
C GLU A 195 7.82 27.81 13.37
N ALA A 196 7.82 27.19 12.19
CA ALA A 196 8.96 26.39 11.75
C ALA A 196 10.06 27.36 11.28
N GLU A 197 11.06 27.55 12.15
CA GLU A 197 12.35 28.10 11.77
C GLU A 197 12.98 27.24 10.66
N VAL A 198 13.52 27.95 9.66
CA VAL A 198 14.18 27.40 8.48
C VAL A 198 15.56 26.89 8.89
N GLU A 199 15.74 25.57 9.00
CA GLU A 199 17.09 24.99 8.98
C GLU A 199 17.62 24.97 7.54
N THR A 200 18.59 25.84 7.27
CA THR A 200 19.45 25.79 6.10
C THR A 200 20.26 24.50 6.11
N ARG A 201 19.79 23.46 5.41
CA ARG A 201 20.58 22.25 5.16
C ARG A 201 21.46 22.48 3.93
N SER A 202 22.76 22.58 4.15
CA SER A 202 23.78 22.51 3.10
C SER A 202 23.99 21.04 2.73
N GLY A 203 23.22 20.51 1.78
CA GLY A 203 23.37 19.14 1.26
C GLY A 203 22.08 18.58 0.66
N ALA A 204 22.17 17.42 -0.01
CA ALA A 204 21.01 16.73 -0.58
C ALA A 204 20.03 16.34 0.53
N LYS A 205 18.73 16.62 0.32
CA LYS A 205 17.69 16.29 1.29
C LYS A 205 17.45 14.77 1.28
N PRO A 206 17.48 14.08 2.42
CA PRO A 206 17.13 12.66 2.45
C PRO A 206 15.64 12.47 2.12
N GLY A 207 15.34 11.46 1.30
CA GLY A 207 13.98 11.00 1.01
C GLY A 207 13.30 10.36 2.22
N PRO A 208 11.99 10.09 2.15
CA PRO A 208 11.06 10.33 1.04
C PRO A 208 10.45 11.75 1.02
N ILE A 209 9.72 12.09 -0.06
CA ILE A 209 8.90 13.31 -0.12
C ILE A 209 7.90 13.39 1.06
N ASP A 210 7.76 14.57 1.65
CA ASP A 210 6.74 14.82 2.69
C ASP A 210 5.35 14.77 2.04
N VAL A 211 4.54 13.76 2.31
CA VAL A 211 3.22 13.58 1.67
C VAL A 211 2.18 14.63 2.09
N ASP A 212 2.38 15.25 3.25
CA ASP A 212 1.47 16.28 3.80
C ASP A 212 1.93 17.70 3.43
N PHE A 213 2.93 17.84 2.56
CA PHE A 213 3.54 19.13 2.23
C PHE A 213 2.53 20.19 1.77
N LYS A 214 1.41 19.79 1.14
CA LYS A 214 0.37 20.74 0.71
C LYS A 214 -0.36 21.42 1.86
N THR A 215 -0.36 20.82 3.05
CA THR A 215 -0.95 21.39 4.27
C THR A 215 0.06 22.22 5.06
N LYS A 216 1.35 21.85 4.97
CA LYS A 216 2.45 22.45 5.73
C LYS A 216 3.12 23.61 5.00
N LEU A 217 3.23 23.51 3.67
CA LEU A 217 3.95 24.44 2.81
C LEU A 217 2.98 25.28 1.99
N LYS A 218 3.29 26.58 1.89
CA LYS A 218 2.59 27.49 0.99
C LYS A 218 3.16 27.37 -0.42
N VAL A 219 2.32 27.69 -1.41
CA VAL A 219 2.76 27.88 -2.79
C VAL A 219 3.67 29.11 -2.82
N SER A 220 4.93 28.93 -3.17
CA SER A 220 5.91 30.02 -3.26
C SER A 220 5.90 30.66 -4.64
N GLU A 221 5.82 29.85 -5.69
CA GLU A 221 5.88 30.30 -7.07
C GLU A 221 5.01 29.41 -7.98
N THR A 222 4.67 29.90 -9.16
CA THR A 222 4.06 29.10 -10.24
C THR A 222 4.93 29.20 -11.47
N PHE A 223 5.42 28.06 -11.94
CA PHE A 223 6.24 27.95 -13.13
C PHE A 223 5.38 27.61 -14.34
N THR A 224 5.65 28.21 -15.50
CA THR A 224 4.95 27.86 -16.75
C THR A 224 5.89 27.02 -17.61
N ALA A 225 5.54 25.75 -17.82
CA ALA A 225 6.33 24.85 -18.65
C ALA A 225 6.30 25.30 -20.12
N THR A 226 7.45 25.60 -20.70
CA THR A 226 7.57 26.16 -22.06
C THR A 226 7.09 25.18 -23.13
N SER A 227 7.20 23.87 -22.89
CA SER A 227 6.82 22.81 -23.83
C SER A 227 5.32 22.57 -23.94
N SER A 228 4.57 22.74 -22.86
CA SER A 228 3.14 22.45 -22.78
C SER A 228 2.26 23.67 -22.52
N GLY A 229 2.83 24.77 -22.05
CA GLY A 229 2.10 25.95 -21.55
C GLY A 229 1.42 25.73 -20.19
N ASN A 230 1.60 24.58 -19.55
CA ASN A 230 0.95 24.26 -18.28
C ASN A 230 1.60 24.99 -17.11
N LYS A 231 0.76 25.38 -16.15
CA LYS A 231 1.18 26.02 -14.90
C LYS A 231 1.43 24.97 -13.82
N ILE A 232 2.66 24.91 -13.35
CA ILE A 232 3.14 24.01 -12.30
C ILE A 232 3.31 24.82 -11.01
N LYS A 233 2.63 24.43 -9.94
CA LYS A 233 2.77 25.07 -8.62
C LYS A 233 4.05 24.59 -7.95
N ILE A 234 4.75 25.50 -7.27
CA ILE A 234 5.94 25.20 -6.47
C ILE A 234 5.60 25.45 -5.01
N PHE A 235 5.89 24.48 -4.15
CA PHE A 235 5.63 24.49 -2.72
C PHE A 235 6.95 24.53 -1.94
N GLY A 236 6.99 25.37 -0.91
CA GLY A 236 8.17 25.51 -0.06
C GLY A 236 9.17 26.55 -0.55
N PRO A 237 10.26 26.77 0.21
CA PRO A 237 11.23 27.82 -0.06
C PRO A 237 12.01 27.58 -1.34
N ARG A 238 12.41 28.68 -2.00
CA ARG A 238 13.25 28.70 -3.19
C ARG A 238 14.48 29.54 -2.93
N LYS A 239 15.68 28.99 -3.16
CA LYS A 239 16.95 29.72 -3.04
C LYS A 239 17.86 29.32 -4.19
N GLY A 240 17.80 30.07 -5.28
CA GLY A 240 18.57 29.79 -6.50
C GLY A 240 18.38 28.34 -6.97
N ASN A 241 19.49 27.67 -7.28
CA ASN A 241 19.49 26.24 -7.59
C ASN A 241 19.83 25.35 -6.38
N GLU A 242 20.14 25.93 -5.22
CA GLU A 242 20.52 25.18 -4.02
C GLU A 242 19.30 24.52 -3.36
N VAL A 243 18.19 25.25 -3.27
CA VAL A 243 16.92 24.78 -2.70
C VAL A 243 15.81 25.05 -3.70
N LEU A 244 15.23 23.98 -4.25
CA LEU A 244 14.30 24.00 -5.34
C LEU A 244 12.84 23.76 -4.92
N GLY A 245 12.59 23.16 -3.76
CA GLY A 245 11.25 22.87 -3.25
C GLY A 245 10.52 21.73 -3.97
N ILE A 246 9.21 21.61 -3.73
CA ILE A 246 8.35 20.58 -4.32
C ILE A 246 7.54 21.16 -5.47
N TRP A 247 7.63 20.54 -6.64
CA TRP A 247 7.01 21.01 -7.87
C TRP A 247 5.80 20.15 -8.21
N GLY A 248 4.71 20.75 -8.69
CA GLY A 248 3.50 20.07 -9.15
C GLY A 248 2.48 19.78 -8.05
N GLU A 249 1.22 19.62 -8.44
CA GLU A 249 0.06 19.45 -7.57
C GLU A 249 -0.54 18.04 -7.65
N VAL A 250 -1.02 17.62 -8.81
CA VAL A 250 -1.41 16.26 -9.19
C VAL A 250 -0.19 15.34 -9.29
N VAL A 251 0.90 15.79 -9.91
CA VAL A 251 2.16 15.05 -10.03
C VAL A 251 3.22 15.86 -9.31
N SER A 252 3.48 15.54 -8.05
CA SER A 252 4.40 16.29 -7.21
C SER A 252 5.78 15.64 -7.17
N VAL A 253 6.84 16.40 -7.39
CA VAL A 253 8.23 15.93 -7.28
C VAL A 253 9.01 16.86 -6.39
N ASP A 254 9.64 16.32 -5.34
CA ASP A 254 10.57 17.04 -4.48
C ASP A 254 11.92 17.15 -5.17
N PHE A 255 12.24 18.34 -5.67
CA PHE A 255 13.48 18.57 -6.40
C PHE A 255 14.71 18.60 -5.48
N ASP A 256 14.52 18.78 -4.17
CA ASP A 256 15.62 18.73 -3.19
C ASP A 256 16.01 17.30 -2.82
N ILE A 257 15.09 16.33 -3.03
CA ILE A 257 15.33 14.88 -2.83
C ILE A 257 15.74 14.21 -4.15
N CYS A 258 15.15 14.61 -5.28
CA CYS A 258 15.29 13.94 -6.56
C CYS A 258 16.75 13.89 -7.07
N ILE A 259 17.35 12.70 -7.12
CA ILE A 259 18.73 12.49 -7.57
C ILE A 259 18.91 12.43 -9.10
N GLY A 260 17.89 12.78 -9.89
CA GLY A 260 17.98 12.76 -11.36
C GLY A 260 18.11 11.36 -11.97
N ASP A 261 17.59 10.32 -11.31
CA ASP A 261 17.66 8.92 -11.73
C ASP A 261 16.99 8.64 -13.10
N GLY A 262 15.81 9.22 -13.34
CA GLY A 262 15.13 9.13 -14.64
C GLY A 262 14.17 7.96 -14.82
N ALA A 263 14.12 6.96 -13.93
CA ALA A 263 13.19 5.82 -14.07
C ALA A 263 11.71 6.25 -14.17
N CYS A 264 11.35 7.37 -13.52
CA CYS A 264 10.00 7.95 -13.61
C CYS A 264 9.62 8.43 -15.02
N ILE A 265 10.59 8.88 -15.82
CA ILE A 265 10.38 9.31 -17.21
C ILE A 265 10.12 8.08 -18.08
N ASP A 266 10.97 7.06 -17.94
CA ASP A 266 10.87 5.82 -18.71
C ASP A 266 9.61 5.02 -18.38
N ALA A 267 9.22 4.99 -17.11
CA ALA A 267 8.05 4.27 -16.64
C ALA A 267 6.72 4.97 -16.99
N CYS A 268 6.73 6.23 -17.44
CA CYS A 268 5.50 7.00 -17.66
C CYS A 268 4.88 6.70 -19.04
N PRO A 269 3.76 5.95 -19.13
CA PRO A 269 3.18 5.57 -20.42
C PRO A 269 2.61 6.76 -21.20
N VAL A 270 2.31 7.85 -20.51
CA VAL A 270 1.74 9.09 -21.07
C VAL A 270 2.74 10.24 -21.12
N LYS A 271 4.03 9.98 -20.82
CA LYS A 271 5.14 10.93 -20.96
C LYS A 271 4.88 12.28 -20.25
N VAL A 272 4.44 12.25 -19.00
CA VAL A 272 4.18 13.47 -18.19
C VAL A 272 5.44 14.33 -18.02
N TYR A 273 6.61 13.68 -17.97
CA TYR A 273 7.87 14.29 -17.62
C TYR A 273 8.71 14.72 -18.83
N GLU A 274 9.53 15.74 -18.63
CA GLU A 274 10.67 16.14 -19.46
C GLU A 274 11.87 16.47 -18.58
N TRP A 275 13.08 16.49 -19.14
CA TRP A 275 14.26 16.90 -18.37
C TRP A 275 14.35 18.43 -18.27
N ALA A 276 14.58 18.93 -17.06
CA ALA A 276 14.93 20.32 -16.78
C ALA A 276 16.28 20.40 -16.06
N GLU A 277 17.08 21.40 -16.42
CA GLU A 277 18.44 21.61 -15.93
C GLU A 277 18.46 22.61 -14.77
N PHE A 278 19.14 22.24 -13.67
CA PHE A 278 19.34 23.03 -12.46
C PHE A 278 20.81 22.95 -12.02
N PRO A 279 21.75 23.57 -12.77
CA PRO A 279 23.18 23.45 -12.51
C PRO A 279 23.53 23.92 -11.10
N GLY A 280 24.41 23.18 -10.42
CA GLY A 280 24.82 23.47 -9.04
C GLY A 280 23.85 23.06 -7.94
N ASN A 281 22.76 22.34 -8.25
CA ASN A 281 21.89 21.76 -7.21
C ASN A 281 22.60 20.60 -6.47
N PRO A 282 22.53 20.53 -5.13
CA PRO A 282 23.27 19.53 -4.35
C PRO A 282 22.77 18.08 -4.52
N SER A 283 21.54 17.88 -4.96
CA SER A 283 20.94 16.55 -5.15
C SER A 283 21.17 16.00 -6.57
N SER A 284 20.94 16.84 -7.59
CA SER A 284 21.29 16.52 -8.99
C SER A 284 21.14 17.76 -9.86
N GLU A 285 21.92 17.87 -10.93
CA GLU A 285 21.82 18.99 -11.87
C GLU A 285 20.65 18.87 -12.86
N LYS A 286 19.93 17.75 -12.86
CA LYS A 286 18.78 17.49 -13.74
C LYS A 286 17.59 16.95 -12.96
N LYS A 287 16.39 17.43 -13.28
CA LYS A 287 15.14 17.03 -12.62
C LYS A 287 14.06 16.68 -13.65
N PRO A 288 13.18 15.71 -13.35
CA PRO A 288 12.04 15.36 -14.19
C PRO A 288 10.93 16.40 -13.99
N LEU A 289 10.85 17.37 -14.87
CA LEU A 289 9.81 18.39 -14.90
C LEU A 289 8.50 17.80 -15.39
N MET A 290 7.46 17.88 -14.58
CA MET A 290 6.10 17.38 -14.87
C MET A 290 5.31 18.30 -15.82
N ALA A 291 5.90 18.68 -16.96
CA ALA A 291 5.29 19.62 -17.91
C ALA A 291 3.86 19.24 -18.35
N ARG A 292 3.54 17.95 -18.40
CA ARG A 292 2.21 17.43 -18.76
C ARG A 292 1.49 16.77 -17.60
N GLU A 293 1.64 17.34 -16.40
CA GLU A 293 1.00 16.86 -15.19
C GLU A 293 -0.51 16.61 -15.32
N SER A 294 -1.22 17.40 -16.14
CA SER A 294 -2.65 17.22 -16.46
C SER A 294 -2.98 15.87 -17.09
N ASP A 295 -2.02 15.27 -17.78
CA ASP A 295 -2.20 14.06 -18.59
C ASP A 295 -1.94 12.80 -17.76
N CYS A 296 -1.58 12.98 -16.48
CA CYS A 296 -1.36 11.88 -15.55
C CYS A 296 -2.61 10.99 -15.45
N ILE A 297 -2.42 9.71 -15.77
CA ILE A 297 -3.47 8.68 -15.69
C ILE A 297 -3.48 7.94 -14.34
N PHE A 298 -2.77 8.46 -13.34
CA PHE A 298 -2.72 7.89 -11.99
C PHE A 298 -2.27 6.42 -11.93
N CYS A 299 -1.35 6.02 -12.83
CA CYS A 299 -0.82 4.65 -12.86
C CYS A 299 0.16 4.34 -11.71
N LEU A 300 0.64 5.38 -11.00
CA LEU A 300 1.59 5.32 -9.89
C LEU A 300 2.96 4.68 -10.19
N ALA A 301 3.24 4.35 -11.47
CA ALA A 301 4.50 3.75 -11.87
C ALA A 301 5.71 4.60 -11.45
N CYS A 302 5.62 5.92 -11.66
CA CYS A 302 6.68 6.87 -11.28
C CYS A 302 6.94 6.97 -9.77
N GLU A 303 5.93 6.77 -8.90
CA GLU A 303 6.14 6.70 -7.44
C GLU A 303 6.95 5.45 -7.07
N ASN A 304 6.59 4.31 -7.69
CA ASN A 304 7.17 3.02 -7.34
C ASN A 304 8.61 2.83 -7.85
N VAL A 305 8.93 3.39 -9.01
CA VAL A 305 10.27 3.24 -9.60
C VAL A 305 11.28 4.27 -9.08
N CYS A 306 10.84 5.31 -8.36
CA CYS A 306 11.76 6.33 -7.86
C CYS A 306 12.59 5.79 -6.68
N PRO A 307 13.92 5.62 -6.82
CA PRO A 307 14.74 4.97 -5.79
C PRO A 307 14.83 5.77 -4.49
N VAL A 308 14.65 7.10 -4.56
CA VAL A 308 14.68 8.01 -3.41
C VAL A 308 13.28 8.50 -3.00
N GLN A 309 12.23 7.93 -3.60
CA GLN A 309 10.84 8.24 -3.30
C GLN A 309 10.54 9.76 -3.28
N ALA A 310 11.05 10.48 -4.27
CA ALA A 310 10.88 11.93 -4.41
C ALA A 310 9.54 12.33 -5.05
N ILE A 311 8.71 11.38 -5.46
CA ILE A 311 7.50 11.62 -6.27
C ILE A 311 6.26 11.24 -5.48
N LYS A 312 5.23 12.08 -5.54
CA LYS A 312 3.89 11.78 -5.03
C LYS A 312 2.80 12.20 -6.01
N ILE A 313 1.88 11.30 -6.33
CA ILE A 313 0.71 11.57 -7.17
C ILE A 313 -0.51 11.79 -6.28
N PHE A 314 -1.25 12.85 -6.56
CA PHE A 314 -2.52 13.17 -5.92
C PHE A 314 -3.63 13.05 -6.95
N LYS A 315 -4.61 12.18 -6.69
CA LYS A 315 -5.78 12.06 -7.54
C LYS A 315 -6.56 13.38 -7.53
N LYS A 316 -6.97 13.87 -8.72
CA LYS A 316 -7.96 14.96 -8.79
C LYS A 316 -9.27 14.42 -8.22
N GLY A 317 -9.77 15.09 -7.17
CA GLY A 317 -11.12 14.88 -6.65
C GLY A 317 -12.18 15.24 -7.68
#